data_AF-S6UI58-F1
#
_entry.id   AF-S6UI58-F1
#
_cell.length_a   1.000
_cell.length_b   1.000
_cell.length_c   1.000
_cell.angle_alpha   90.00
_cell.angle_beta   90.00
_cell.angle_gamma   90.00
#
_symmetry.space_group_name_H-M   'P 1'
#
loop_
_entity.id
_entity.type
_entity.pdbx_description
1 polymer ?
#
loop_
_entity_poly.entity_id
_entity_poly.type
_entity_poly.pdbx_seq_one_letter_code
_entity_poly.pdbx_strand_id
1 'polypeptide(L)' 'ERLNVTTLNRPPTPCYHCALPVPAGKRFNAVVLGETRELCCPGCQAVTEAIVASGLESYYRHRSETSANPQSL' A
#
# COMPACT_ATOMS: atom_id res chain seq x y z
N GLU A 1 13.09 14.66 -32.72
CA GLU A 1 13.31 13.39 -32.00
C GLU A 1 12.30 13.33 -30.87
N ARG A 2 11.54 12.24 -30.77
CA ARG A 2 10.21 12.22 -30.14
C ARG A 2 10.28 12.44 -28.62
N LEU A 3 9.78 13.58 -28.16
CA LEU A 3 9.53 13.89 -26.75
C LEU A 3 8.46 12.92 -26.22
N ASN A 4 8.87 11.94 -25.41
CA ASN A 4 7.97 10.98 -24.77
C ASN A 4 7.32 11.61 -23.53
N VAL A 5 6.33 12.47 -23.76
CA VAL A 5 5.52 13.10 -22.71
C VAL A 5 4.23 12.31 -22.52
N THR A 6 4.25 11.14 -21.85
CA THR A 6 2.98 10.50 -21.39
C THR A 6 3.11 9.48 -20.23
N THR A 7 3.76 9.83 -19.13
CA THR A 7 3.37 9.24 -17.83
C THR A 7 2.89 10.37 -16.94
N LEU A 8 1.58 10.57 -16.98
CA LEU A 8 0.82 11.55 -16.21
C LEU A 8 1.22 11.47 -14.73
N ASN A 9 1.80 12.56 -14.23
CA ASN A 9 2.21 12.79 -12.86
C ASN A 9 0.98 12.90 -11.93
N ARG A 10 0.25 11.79 -11.73
CA ARG A 10 -0.73 11.68 -10.65
C ARG A 10 0.06 11.58 -9.34
N PRO A 11 -0.28 12.34 -8.29
CA PRO A 11 0.35 12.16 -6.99
C PRO A 11 0.19 10.69 -6.58
N PRO A 12 1.27 10.03 -6.16
CA PRO A 12 1.24 8.60 -5.88
C PRO A 12 0.23 8.31 -4.75
N THR A 13 -0.63 7.32 -4.95
CA THR A 13 -1.51 6.84 -3.87
C THR A 13 -0.64 6.45 -2.68
N PRO A 14 -0.94 6.88 -1.45
CA PRO A 14 -0.20 6.43 -0.28
C PRO A 14 -0.50 4.96 -0.01
N CYS A 15 0.55 4.19 0.32
CA CYS A 15 0.41 2.80 0.74
C CYS A 15 -0.48 2.71 1.96
N TYR A 16 -1.47 1.84 1.92
CA TYR A 16 -2.40 1.67 3.02
C TYR A 16 -1.71 1.17 4.30
N HIS A 17 -0.58 0.47 4.20
CA HIS A 17 0.13 -0.04 5.37
C HIS A 17 1.11 0.99 5.97
N CYS A 18 2.02 1.53 5.16
CA CYS A 18 3.16 2.33 5.63
C CYS A 18 3.18 3.80 5.17
N ALA A 19 2.12 4.26 4.48
CA ALA A 19 2.00 5.61 3.91
C ALA A 19 3.07 6.03 2.87
N LEU A 20 4.02 5.16 2.50
CA LEU A 20 4.95 5.40 1.40
C LEU A 20 4.21 5.45 0.04
N PRO A 21 4.72 6.19 -0.95
CA PRO A 21 4.10 6.29 -2.27
C PRO A 21 4.04 4.92 -2.96
N VAL A 22 2.87 4.55 -3.49
CA VAL A 22 2.70 3.38 -4.35
C VAL A 22 3.32 3.68 -5.72
N PRO A 23 4.32 2.90 -6.18
CA PRO A 23 4.94 3.14 -7.47
C PRO A 23 3.96 2.85 -8.62
N ALA A 24 3.95 3.73 -9.62
CA ALA A 24 3.13 3.54 -10.81
C ALA A 24 3.46 2.19 -11.51
N GLY A 25 2.42 1.45 -11.90
CA GLY A 25 2.56 0.17 -12.60
C GLY A 25 2.81 -1.05 -11.69
N LYS A 26 2.87 -0.88 -10.36
CA LYS A 26 2.83 -2.00 -9.42
C LYS A 26 1.38 -2.39 -9.12
N ARG A 27 1.17 -3.68 -8.80
CA ARG A 27 -0.17 -4.28 -8.60
C ARG A 27 -0.31 -4.92 -7.22
N PHE A 28 0.35 -4.39 -6.20
CA PHE A 28 0.19 -4.92 -4.84
C PHE A 28 -1.07 -4.33 -4.21
N ASN A 29 -1.97 -5.20 -3.79
CA ASN A 29 -3.22 -4.83 -3.17
C ASN A 29 -3.66 -5.91 -2.17
N ALA A 30 -4.50 -5.52 -1.21
CA ALA A 30 -5.13 -6.43 -0.28
C ALA A 30 -6.55 -5.95 0.03
N VAL A 31 -7.45 -6.87 0.40
CA VAL A 31 -8.80 -6.53 0.86
C VAL A 31 -8.74 -6.29 2.37
N VAL A 32 -9.09 -5.07 2.79
CA VAL A 32 -9.14 -4.68 4.21
C VAL A 32 -10.49 -4.05 4.49
N LEU A 33 -11.23 -4.55 5.48
CA LEU A 33 -12.57 -4.10 5.85
C LEU A 33 -13.55 -4.13 4.66
N GLY A 34 -13.38 -5.12 3.77
CA GLY A 34 -14.18 -5.27 2.54
C GLY A 34 -13.78 -4.36 1.37
N GLU A 35 -12.77 -3.50 1.52
CA GLU A 35 -12.29 -2.60 0.46
C GLU A 35 -10.91 -3.01 -0.05
N THR A 36 -10.71 -2.97 -1.37
CA THR A 36 -9.38 -3.15 -1.96
C THR A 36 -8.50 -1.94 -1.69
N ARG A 37 -7.33 -2.17 -1.08
CA ARG A 37 -6.36 -1.15 -0.70
C ARG A 37 -5.05 -1.32 -1.47
N GLU A 38 -4.48 -0.23 -1.97
CA GLU A 38 -3.19 -0.23 -2.68
C GLU A 38 -1.99 -0.25 -1.71
N LEU A 39 -0.94 -0.99 -2.08
CA LEU A 39 0.25 -1.21 -1.28
C LEU A 39 1.52 -0.97 -2.10
N CYS A 40 2.59 -0.50 -1.46
CA CYS A 40 3.80 -0.10 -2.19
C CYS A 40 4.73 -1.27 -2.56
N CYS A 41 4.67 -2.41 -1.85
CA CYS A 41 5.61 -3.52 -2.01
C CYS A 41 4.99 -4.87 -1.57
N PRO A 42 5.59 -6.03 -1.95
CA PRO A 42 5.09 -7.34 -1.52
C PRO A 42 5.17 -7.55 -0.01
N GLY A 43 6.11 -6.89 0.69
CA GLY A 43 6.18 -6.95 2.16
C GLY A 43 4.97 -6.32 2.83
N CYS A 44 4.54 -5.14 2.36
CA CYS A 44 3.32 -4.49 2.86
C CYS A 44 2.07 -5.32 2.54
N GLN A 45 2.04 -6.00 1.39
CA GLN A 45 0.97 -6.95 1.04
C GLN A 45 0.91 -8.12 2.01
N ALA A 46 2.03 -8.83 2.20
CA ALA A 46 2.08 -9.98 3.09
C ALA A 46 1.67 -9.62 4.53
N VAL A 47 2.14 -8.48 5.07
CA VAL A 47 1.76 -8.04 6.42
C VAL A 47 0.27 -7.66 6.49
N THR A 48 -0.24 -6.96 5.49
CA THR A 48 -1.67 -6.57 5.45
C THR A 48 -2.57 -7.81 5.36
N GLU A 49 -2.24 -8.76 4.49
CA GLU A 49 -2.95 -10.03 4.36
C GLU A 49 -2.87 -10.85 5.66
N ALA A 50 -1.73 -10.89 6.33
CA ALA A 50 -1.59 -11.59 7.61
C ALA A 50 -2.45 -10.96 8.72
N ILE A 51 -2.52 -9.63 8.80
CA ILE A 51 -3.38 -8.91 9.75
C ILE A 51 -4.85 -9.26 9.49
N VAL A 52 -5.28 -9.22 8.22
CA VAL A 52 -6.67 -9.54 7.83
C VAL A 52 -6.99 -11.00 8.11
N ALA A 53 -6.12 -11.94 7.71
CA ALA A 53 -6.29 -13.37 7.95
C ALA A 53 -6.35 -13.72 9.45
N SER A 54 -5.71 -12.92 10.30
CA SER A 54 -5.75 -13.08 11.76
C SER A 54 -6.98 -12.47 12.42
N GLY A 55 -7.90 -11.87 11.65
CA GLY A 55 -9.07 -11.14 12.19
C GLY A 55 -8.70 -9.83 12.88
N LEU A 56 -7.48 -9.32 12.67
CA LEU A 56 -6.94 -8.12 13.30
C LEU A 56 -7.08 -6.87 12.43
N GLU A 57 -7.91 -6.90 11.39
CA GLU A 57 -8.13 -5.75 10.49
C GLU A 57 -8.70 -4.50 11.21
N SER A 58 -9.26 -4.67 12.41
CA SER A 58 -9.62 -3.57 13.31
C SER A 58 -8.42 -2.69 13.68
N TYR A 59 -7.19 -3.19 13.56
CA TYR A 59 -5.96 -2.41 13.64
C TYR A 59 -6.02 -1.16 12.75
N TYR A 60 -6.50 -1.30 11.51
CA TYR A 60 -6.55 -0.20 10.56
C TYR A 60 -7.61 0.85 10.90
N ARG A 61 -8.60 0.53 11.75
CA ARG A 61 -9.60 1.49 12.23
C ARG A 61 -9.10 2.35 13.39
N HIS A 62 -8.24 1.77 14.24
CA HIS A 62 -7.85 2.39 15.52
C HIS A 62 -6.40 2.89 15.55
N ARG A 63 -5.61 2.65 14.49
CA ARG A 63 -4.23 3.11 14.46
C ARG A 63 -4.16 4.63 14.32
N SER A 64 -3.35 5.25 15.18
CA SER A 64 -3.00 6.66 15.10
C SER A 64 -1.89 6.93 14.06
N GLU A 65 -1.02 5.95 13.83
CA GLU A 65 0.16 6.06 12.96
C GLU A 65 0.28 4.87 12.01
N THR A 66 0.98 5.06 10.89
CA THR A 66 1.24 4.02 9.90
C THR A 66 2.44 3.15 10.31
N SER A 67 2.36 1.84 10.03
CA SER A 67 3.43 0.90 10.36
C SER A 67 4.67 1.18 9.52
N ALA A 68 5.86 1.07 10.10
CA ALA A 68 7.11 1.17 9.34
C ALA A 68 7.20 0.00 8.32
N ASN A 69 7.77 0.28 7.16
CA ASN A 69 8.04 -0.74 6.16
C ASN A 69 9.13 -1.70 6.70
N PRO A 70 8.87 -3.01 6.85
CA PRO A 70 9.88 -3.94 7.36
C PRO A 70 11.07 -4.14 6.42
N GLN A 71 10.97 -3.73 5.14
CA GLN A 71 12.06 -3.80 4.17
C GLN A 71 12.95 -2.53 4.15
N SER A 72 12.66 -1.52 4.97
CA SER A 72 13.48 -0.29 5.07
C SER A 72 14.40 -0.27 6.30
N LEU A 73 14.50 -1.39 7.01
CA LEU A 73 15.43 -1.66 8.12
C LEU A 73 16.57 -2.54 7.61
#